data_AF-A0A1T8TYB9-F1
#
_entry.id   AF-A0A1T8TYB9-F1
#
_cell.length_a   1.000
_cell.length_b   1.000
_cell.length_c   1.000
_cell.angle_alpha   90.00
_cell.angle_beta   90.00
_cell.angle_gamma   90.00
#
_symmetry.space_group_name_H-M   'P 1'
#
loop_
_entity.id
_entity.type
_entity.pdbx_description
1 polymer ?
#
loop_
_entity_poly.entity_id
_entity_poly.type
_entity_poly.pdbx_seq_one_letter_code
_entity_poly.pdbx_strand_id
1 'polypeptide(L)'
;MGAPTHVMIYSRRNVAEMDGGAGLLQFLGPLGAFGQNDNWSLLLYALPAGKEYKDVANEATTEYLQAAGHSPSAITIEIRKPGGEQWGAQWVRYVLGHQHDGDAPLDVAIQLPHGAEYVSRPEVFSSEEAADIFTSYYETGQIPAGYVLRPVEGYTSDQQLIDLRGQTAHADH
;
A
#
# COMPACT_ATOMS: atom_id res chain seq x y z
N MET A 1 -1.90 -15.76 22.92
CA MET A 1 -1.93 -15.05 21.63
C MET A 1 -3.36 -15.07 21.16
N GLY A 2 -3.89 -13.90 20.76
CA GLY A 2 -5.19 -13.83 20.09
C GLY A 2 -5.13 -14.48 18.71
N ALA A 3 -6.29 -14.70 18.09
CA ALA A 3 -6.32 -15.09 16.68
C ALA A 3 -5.73 -13.94 15.84
N PRO A 4 -4.88 -14.24 14.84
CA PRO A 4 -4.33 -13.21 13.98
C PRO A 4 -5.44 -12.57 13.16
N THR A 5 -5.29 -11.26 12.93
CA THR A 5 -6.25 -10.44 12.18
C THR A 5 -5.62 -9.85 10.93
N HIS A 6 -4.30 -9.71 10.90
CA HIS A 6 -3.56 -9.11 9.81
C HIS A 6 -2.23 -9.81 9.58
N VAL A 7 -1.68 -9.60 8.38
CA VAL A 7 -0.36 -10.07 8.00
C VAL A 7 0.47 -8.90 7.48
N MET A 8 1.71 -8.82 7.96
CA MET A 8 2.77 -8.00 7.39
C MET A 8 3.73 -8.88 6.59
N ILE A 9 4.04 -8.48 5.36
CA ILE A 9 5.07 -9.10 4.51
C ILE A 9 6.18 -8.07 4.24
N TYR A 10 7.41 -8.44 4.53
CA TYR A 10 8.60 -7.61 4.32
C TYR A 10 9.29 -7.97 3.00
N SER A 11 10.22 -7.11 2.53
CA SER A 11 10.98 -7.27 1.28
C SER A 11 11.57 -8.65 0.99
N ARG A 12 12.04 -9.36 2.02
CA ARG A 12 12.61 -10.72 1.91
C ARG A 12 11.57 -11.82 2.02
N ARG A 13 10.28 -11.48 1.88
CA ARG A 13 9.12 -12.36 2.12
C ARG A 13 9.09 -12.96 3.52
N ASN A 14 9.74 -12.30 4.48
CA ASN A 14 9.49 -12.58 5.89
C ASN A 14 8.05 -12.18 6.18
N VAL A 15 7.37 -12.95 7.02
CA VAL A 15 5.96 -12.76 7.33
C VAL A 15 5.80 -12.64 8.83
N ALA A 16 4.99 -11.67 9.26
CA ALA A 16 4.56 -11.52 10.64
C ALA A 16 3.04 -11.49 10.68
N GLU A 17 2.43 -12.38 11.46
CA GLU A 17 1.02 -12.31 11.80
C GLU A 17 0.82 -11.37 12.98
N MET A 18 -0.24 -10.58 12.92
CA MET A 18 -0.56 -9.58 13.93
C MET A 18 -1.92 -9.90 14.54
N ASP A 19 -2.02 -9.88 15.86
CA ASP A 19 -3.30 -9.85 16.56
C ASP A 19 -3.87 -8.41 16.56
N GLY A 20 -4.99 -8.17 17.26
CA GLY A 20 -5.73 -6.90 17.23
C GLY A 20 -5.15 -5.73 18.06
N GLY A 21 -3.86 -5.76 18.41
CA GLY A 21 -3.24 -4.77 19.31
C GLY A 21 -2.00 -4.07 18.77
N ALA A 22 -1.76 -4.06 17.46
CA ALA A 22 -0.59 -3.38 16.91
C ALA A 22 -0.70 -1.87 17.03
N GLY A 23 0.43 -1.21 17.32
CA GLY A 23 0.53 0.24 17.39
C GLY A 23 1.63 0.78 16.48
N LEU A 24 1.74 2.12 16.42
CA LEU A 24 2.61 2.87 15.51
C LEU A 24 4.04 2.30 15.35
N LEU A 25 4.68 1.91 16.45
CA LEU A 25 6.07 1.40 16.44
C LEU A 25 6.23 0.12 15.60
N GLN A 26 5.18 -0.68 15.46
CA GLN A 26 5.17 -1.90 14.66
C GLN A 26 5.38 -1.61 13.17
N PHE A 27 4.97 -0.42 12.72
CA PHE A 27 5.13 0.05 11.34
C PHE A 27 6.33 0.98 11.19
N LEU A 28 6.55 1.89 12.15
CA LEU A 28 7.65 2.85 12.11
C LEU A 28 9.02 2.15 12.07
N GLY A 29 9.21 1.09 12.86
CA GLY A 29 10.45 0.31 12.86
C GLY A 29 10.87 -0.18 11.47
N PRO A 30 10.05 -0.97 10.77
CA PRO A 30 10.39 -1.45 9.43
C PRO A 30 10.45 -0.34 8.37
N LEU A 31 9.54 0.65 8.40
CA LEU A 31 9.55 1.77 7.44
C LEU A 31 10.81 2.64 7.62
N GLY A 32 11.21 2.91 8.86
CA GLY A 32 12.45 3.62 9.21
C GLY A 32 13.73 2.84 8.87
N ALA A 33 13.62 1.55 8.52
CA ALA A 33 14.74 0.72 8.09
C ALA A 33 14.86 0.61 6.56
N PHE A 34 14.00 1.28 5.78
CA PHE A 34 14.10 1.27 4.32
C PHE A 34 15.47 1.78 3.84
N GLY A 35 16.03 1.11 2.83
CA GLY A 35 17.39 1.32 2.35
C GLY A 35 18.47 0.55 3.13
N GLN A 36 18.14 -0.08 4.26
CA GLN A 36 19.08 -0.85 5.07
C GLN A 36 18.81 -2.34 4.92
N ASN A 37 19.86 -3.17 4.83
CA ASN A 37 19.76 -4.64 4.83
C ASN A 37 18.76 -5.21 3.79
N ASP A 38 18.68 -4.61 2.61
CA ASP A 38 17.71 -4.94 1.56
C ASP A 38 16.24 -4.80 1.98
N ASN A 39 15.95 -3.98 2.99
CA ASN A 39 14.58 -3.56 3.30
C ASN A 39 14.21 -2.42 2.35
N TRP A 40 13.16 -2.63 1.58
CA TRP A 40 12.66 -1.66 0.61
C TRP A 40 11.14 -1.69 0.45
N SER A 41 10.44 -2.58 1.14
CA SER A 41 9.01 -2.79 1.03
C SER A 41 8.39 -3.39 2.27
N LEU A 42 7.13 -3.01 2.48
CA LEU A 42 6.27 -3.51 3.53
C LEU A 42 4.84 -3.61 2.98
N LEU A 43 4.23 -4.78 3.06
CA LEU A 43 2.83 -5.00 2.66
C LEU A 43 2.03 -5.40 3.90
N LEU A 44 0.82 -4.86 4.03
CA LEU A 44 -0.14 -5.13 5.10
C LEU A 44 -1.50 -5.50 4.49
N TYR A 45 -2.10 -6.58 4.96
CA TYR A 45 -3.49 -6.92 4.64
C TYR A 45 -4.20 -7.65 5.78
N ALA A 46 -5.52 -7.56 5.81
CA ALA A 46 -6.36 -8.26 6.76
C ALA A 46 -6.51 -9.74 6.38
N LEU A 47 -6.43 -10.62 7.37
CA LEU A 47 -6.75 -12.03 7.21
C LEU A 47 -8.27 -12.23 7.22
N PRO A 48 -8.81 -13.17 6.43
CA PRO A 48 -10.18 -13.62 6.59
C PRO A 48 -10.41 -14.11 8.03
N ALA A 49 -11.60 -13.85 8.57
CA ALA A 49 -11.93 -14.19 9.96
C ALA A 49 -11.65 -15.67 10.27
N GLY A 50 -10.79 -15.91 11.27
CA GLY A 50 -10.44 -17.26 11.72
C GLY A 50 -9.42 -18.01 10.85
N LYS A 51 -8.87 -17.37 9.81
CA LYS A 51 -7.75 -17.92 9.03
C LYS A 51 -6.41 -17.43 9.55
N GLU A 52 -5.39 -18.26 9.37
CA GLU A 52 -3.97 -17.90 9.51
C GLU A 52 -3.36 -17.64 8.13
N TYR A 53 -2.17 -17.02 8.08
CA TYR A 53 -1.43 -16.76 6.85
C TYR A 53 -1.23 -18.03 6.03
N LYS A 54 -0.89 -19.15 6.67
CA LYS A 54 -0.66 -20.43 5.99
C LYS A 54 -1.87 -20.90 5.17
N ASP A 55 -3.09 -20.50 5.58
CA ASP A 55 -4.33 -20.90 4.93
C ASP A 55 -4.60 -20.06 3.68
N VAL A 56 -3.98 -18.88 3.56
CA VAL A 56 -4.19 -17.93 2.45
C VAL A 56 -2.91 -17.62 1.66
N ALA A 57 -1.76 -18.18 2.03
CA ALA A 57 -0.46 -17.84 1.44
C ALA A 57 -0.35 -18.08 -0.09
N ASN A 58 -1.23 -18.92 -0.64
CA ASN A 58 -1.31 -19.20 -2.09
C ASN A 58 -2.52 -18.56 -2.77
N GLU A 59 -3.31 -17.77 -2.03
CA GLU A 59 -4.44 -17.00 -2.55
C GLU A 59 -3.94 -15.62 -3.04
N ALA A 60 -4.63 -15.04 -4.02
CA ALA A 60 -4.30 -13.70 -4.48
C ALA A 60 -4.72 -12.65 -3.43
N THR A 61 -3.80 -11.79 -3.01
CA THR A 61 -4.13 -10.66 -2.12
C THR A 61 -4.81 -9.55 -2.92
N THR A 62 -6.13 -9.46 -2.81
CA THR A 62 -6.95 -8.51 -3.57
C THR A 62 -7.14 -7.17 -2.87
N GLU A 63 -6.84 -7.10 -1.57
CA GLU A 63 -6.96 -5.90 -0.74
C GLU A 63 -5.74 -5.78 0.16
N TYR A 64 -5.00 -4.67 0.06
CA TYR A 64 -3.78 -4.46 0.83
C TYR A 64 -3.36 -2.99 0.82
N LEU A 65 -2.52 -2.63 1.79
CA LEU A 65 -1.70 -1.44 1.79
C LEU A 65 -0.22 -1.85 1.64
N GLN A 66 0.52 -1.19 0.77
CA GLN A 66 1.93 -1.48 0.53
C GLN A 66 2.75 -0.19 0.52
N ALA A 67 3.92 -0.24 1.11
CA ALA A 67 4.96 0.78 0.98
C ALA A 67 6.15 0.21 0.23
N ALA A 68 6.80 1.05 -0.56
CA ALA A 68 8.09 0.77 -1.17
C ALA A 68 9.01 2.00 -1.09
N GLY A 69 10.32 1.81 -0.92
CA GLY A 69 11.26 2.92 -0.81
C GLY A 69 12.72 2.49 -0.63
N HIS A 70 13.63 3.45 -0.79
CA HIS A 70 15.08 3.24 -0.57
C HIS A 70 15.64 4.04 0.59
N SER A 71 14.82 4.82 1.28
CA SER A 71 15.21 5.52 2.49
C SER A 71 13.98 5.85 3.34
N PRO A 72 14.14 6.17 4.64
CA PRO A 72 13.05 6.60 5.50
C PRO A 72 12.37 7.91 5.06
N SER A 73 12.96 8.66 4.12
CA SER A 73 12.41 9.91 3.58
C SER A 73 12.02 9.80 2.10
N ALA A 74 12.03 8.59 1.52
CA ALA A 74 11.71 8.35 0.12
C ALA A 74 10.89 7.07 0.00
N ILE A 75 9.63 7.16 0.43
CA ILE A 75 8.65 6.08 0.46
C ILE A 75 7.48 6.45 -0.46
N THR A 76 7.05 5.52 -1.31
CA THR A 76 5.75 5.57 -2.00
C THR A 76 4.80 4.59 -1.32
N ILE A 77 3.50 4.91 -1.31
CA ILE A 77 2.45 4.07 -0.72
C ILE A 77 1.42 3.74 -1.78
N GLU A 78 1.00 2.49 -1.80
CA GLU A 78 -0.01 1.96 -2.70
C GLU A 78 -1.09 1.25 -1.91
N ILE A 79 -2.33 1.36 -2.38
CA ILE A 79 -3.47 0.62 -1.84
C ILE A 79 -4.18 -0.11 -2.97
N ARG A 80 -4.50 -1.39 -2.78
CA ARG A 80 -5.48 -2.10 -3.60
C ARG A 80 -6.76 -2.28 -2.80
N LYS A 81 -7.88 -1.88 -3.37
CA LYS A 81 -9.22 -1.98 -2.75
C LYS A 81 -10.30 -2.27 -3.79
N PRO A 82 -11.48 -2.76 -3.38
CA PRO A 82 -12.61 -2.96 -4.30
C PRO A 82 -13.08 -1.64 -4.93
N GLY A 83 -13.69 -1.74 -6.10
CA GLY A 83 -14.29 -0.65 -6.87
C GLY A 83 -13.69 -0.52 -8.28
N GLY A 84 -14.00 0.59 -8.96
CA GLY A 84 -13.52 0.87 -10.31
C GLY A 84 -14.46 0.36 -11.41
N GLU A 85 -15.74 0.19 -11.10
CA GLU A 85 -16.78 -0.26 -12.01
C GLU A 85 -16.88 0.63 -13.26
N GLN A 86 -16.61 1.93 -13.12
CA GLN A 86 -16.52 2.88 -14.23
C GLN A 86 -15.43 2.53 -15.26
N TRP A 87 -14.43 1.76 -14.85
CA TRP A 87 -13.35 1.24 -15.71
C TRP A 87 -13.52 -0.24 -16.04
N GLY A 88 -14.62 -0.88 -15.62
CA GLY A 88 -14.82 -2.32 -15.74
C GLY A 88 -13.95 -3.15 -14.78
N ALA A 89 -13.40 -2.53 -13.74
CA ALA A 89 -12.62 -3.19 -12.71
C ALA A 89 -13.50 -3.61 -11.50
N GLN A 90 -13.07 -4.64 -10.79
CA GLN A 90 -13.59 -5.02 -9.47
C GLN A 90 -12.67 -4.59 -8.33
N TRP A 91 -11.36 -4.49 -8.60
CA TRP A 91 -10.39 -3.91 -7.69
C TRP A 91 -9.53 -2.92 -8.45
N VAL A 92 -9.10 -1.88 -7.75
CA VAL A 92 -8.16 -0.89 -8.29
C VAL A 92 -6.99 -0.74 -7.33
N ARG A 93 -5.80 -0.73 -7.91
CA ARG A 93 -4.56 -0.31 -7.24
C ARG A 93 -4.38 1.17 -7.49
N TYR A 94 -4.15 1.90 -6.41
CA TYR A 94 -3.91 3.33 -6.38
C TYR A 94 -2.54 3.62 -5.77
N VAL A 95 -1.90 4.68 -6.24
CA VAL A 95 -0.79 5.33 -5.54
C VAL A 95 -1.37 6.44 -4.67
N LEU A 96 -0.94 6.49 -3.41
CA LEU A 96 -1.32 7.52 -2.46
C LEU A 96 -0.50 8.78 -2.70
N GLY A 97 -1.14 9.94 -2.57
CA GLY A 97 -0.44 11.23 -2.57
C GLY A 97 -1.09 12.23 -1.62
N HIS A 98 -0.33 13.26 -1.27
CA HIS A 98 -0.84 14.45 -0.60
C HIS A 98 -1.80 15.22 -1.51
N GLN A 99 -2.80 15.88 -0.92
CA GLN A 99 -3.59 16.88 -1.63
C GLN A 99 -2.68 17.96 -2.24
N HIS A 100 -2.89 18.23 -3.52
CA HIS A 100 -2.16 19.25 -4.27
C HIS A 100 -3.03 19.79 -5.40
N ASP A 101 -2.70 20.98 -5.87
CA ASP A 101 -3.38 21.60 -7.00
C ASP A 101 -2.71 21.20 -8.33
N GLY A 102 -3.54 20.88 -9.32
CA GLY A 102 -3.11 20.58 -10.68
C GLY A 102 -2.43 19.21 -10.84
N ASP A 103 -1.86 18.98 -12.03
CA ASP A 103 -1.17 17.74 -12.34
C ASP A 103 0.30 17.81 -11.93
N ALA A 104 0.70 17.03 -10.93
CA ALA A 104 2.10 16.92 -10.53
C ALA A 104 2.86 15.94 -11.46
N PRO A 105 4.06 16.31 -11.96
CA PRO A 105 4.84 15.45 -12.83
C PRO A 105 5.33 14.20 -12.07
N LEU A 106 5.39 13.07 -12.77
CA LEU A 106 5.97 11.82 -12.28
C LEU A 106 7.49 11.84 -12.53
N ASP A 107 8.22 12.66 -11.78
CA ASP A 107 9.65 12.91 -11.98
C ASP A 107 10.55 12.59 -10.78
N VAL A 108 9.96 12.09 -9.68
CA VAL A 108 10.70 11.69 -8.49
C VAL A 108 10.96 10.18 -8.52
N ALA A 109 12.24 9.82 -8.57
CA ALA A 109 12.64 8.42 -8.61
C ALA A 109 12.69 7.80 -7.21
N ILE A 110 11.86 6.78 -6.97
CA ILE A 110 11.98 5.84 -5.87
C ILE A 110 12.83 4.66 -6.37
N GLN A 111 14.09 4.60 -5.93
CA GLN A 111 15.00 3.51 -6.31
C GLN A 111 14.55 2.20 -5.65
N LEU A 112 14.31 1.15 -6.43
CA LEU A 112 13.93 -0.16 -5.93
C LEU A 112 14.84 -1.23 -6.58
N PRO A 113 14.96 -2.45 -6.01
CA PRO A 113 15.87 -3.46 -6.55
C PRO A 113 15.57 -3.88 -7.99
N HIS A 114 14.33 -3.70 -8.46
CA HIS A 114 13.90 -4.01 -9.83
C HIS A 114 13.97 -2.81 -10.79
N GLY A 115 14.51 -1.67 -10.33
CA GLY A 115 14.58 -0.43 -11.10
C GLY A 115 13.84 0.72 -10.44
N ALA A 116 14.10 1.94 -10.91
CA ALA A 116 13.45 3.13 -10.39
C ALA A 116 11.97 3.19 -10.78
N GLU A 117 11.12 3.44 -9.79
CA GLU A 117 9.74 3.83 -10.00
C GLU A 117 9.64 5.36 -9.95
N TYR A 118 8.92 5.95 -10.89
CA TYR A 118 8.73 7.40 -10.94
C TYR A 118 7.35 7.77 -10.41
N VAL A 119 7.36 8.53 -9.33
CA VAL A 119 6.17 9.06 -8.66
C VAL A 119 6.20 10.58 -8.70
N SER A 120 5.07 11.20 -8.39
CA SER A 120 5.05 12.64 -8.21
C SER A 120 5.54 13.04 -6.82
N ARG A 121 6.00 14.28 -6.69
CA ARG A 121 6.49 14.81 -5.41
C ARG A 121 5.46 14.71 -4.26
N PRO A 122 4.15 14.90 -4.49
CA PRO A 122 3.10 14.63 -3.50
C PRO A 122 2.94 13.17 -3.10
N GLU A 123 3.48 12.21 -3.85
CA GLU A 123 3.39 10.76 -3.58
C GLU A 123 4.60 10.23 -2.83
N VAL A 124 5.45 11.12 -2.29
CA VAL A 124 6.61 10.77 -1.48
C VAL A 124 6.33 11.06 -0.02
N PHE A 125 6.53 10.04 0.81
CA PHE A 125 6.26 10.04 2.24
C PHE A 125 7.52 9.84 3.06
N SER A 126 7.50 10.33 4.30
CA SER A 126 8.46 9.90 5.32
C SER A 126 7.99 8.62 6.02
N SER A 127 8.89 7.97 6.75
CA SER A 127 8.59 6.77 7.51
C SER A 127 7.59 7.00 8.65
N GLU A 128 7.62 8.18 9.27
CA GLU A 128 6.67 8.59 10.30
C GLU A 128 5.27 8.72 9.73
N GLU A 129 5.13 9.46 8.64
CA GLU A 129 3.85 9.64 7.97
C GLU A 129 3.30 8.31 7.41
N ALA A 130 4.16 7.52 6.79
CA ALA A 130 3.78 6.19 6.31
C ALA A 130 3.33 5.29 7.47
N ALA A 131 3.96 5.37 8.65
CA ALA A 131 3.56 4.61 9.82
C ALA A 131 2.18 5.03 10.35
N ASP A 132 1.86 6.33 10.32
CA ASP A 132 0.53 6.83 10.68
C ASP A 132 -0.55 6.31 9.73
N ILE A 133 -0.29 6.32 8.42
CA ILE A 133 -1.20 5.77 7.40
C ILE A 133 -1.40 4.26 7.60
N PHE A 134 -0.32 3.51 7.83
CA PHE A 134 -0.40 2.07 8.09
C PHE A 134 -1.18 1.76 9.37
N THR A 135 -1.00 2.57 10.41
CA THR A 135 -1.75 2.42 11.67
C THR A 135 -3.25 2.66 11.44
N SER A 136 -3.61 3.74 10.75
CA SER A 136 -5.01 4.02 10.43
C SER A 136 -5.65 2.94 9.57
N TYR A 137 -4.93 2.43 8.57
CA TYR A 137 -5.41 1.33 7.73
C TYR A 137 -5.56 0.03 8.51
N TYR A 138 -4.63 -0.29 9.41
CA TYR A 138 -4.73 -1.46 10.29
C TYR A 138 -5.95 -1.38 11.22
N GLU A 139 -6.24 -0.20 11.78
CA GLU A 139 -7.35 -0.01 12.72
C GLU A 139 -8.72 0.05 12.04
N THR A 140 -8.78 0.62 10.83
CA THR A 140 -10.06 0.99 10.19
C THR A 140 -10.29 0.40 8.81
N GLY A 141 -9.26 -0.16 8.17
CA GLY A 141 -9.28 -0.56 6.76
C GLY A 141 -9.33 0.62 5.79
N GLN A 142 -9.14 1.85 6.27
CA GLN A 142 -9.29 3.07 5.48
C GLN A 142 -8.01 3.92 5.51
N ILE A 143 -7.83 4.73 4.47
CA ILE A 143 -6.79 5.76 4.41
C ILE A 143 -7.30 7.00 5.15
N PRO A 144 -6.47 7.70 5.95
CA PRO A 144 -6.86 8.96 6.58
C PRO A 144 -7.36 10.00 5.58
N ALA A 145 -8.20 10.93 6.05
CA ALA A 145 -8.58 12.09 5.25
C ALA A 145 -7.36 12.99 4.95
N GLY A 146 -7.39 13.68 3.81
CA GLY A 146 -6.30 14.59 3.39
C GLY A 146 -5.33 13.99 2.36
N TYR A 147 -5.50 12.72 2.02
CA TYR A 147 -4.79 12.07 0.92
C TYR A 147 -5.67 11.95 -0.32
N VAL A 148 -5.03 11.89 -1.49
CA VAL A 148 -5.64 11.63 -2.79
C VAL A 148 -5.13 10.29 -3.34
N LEU A 149 -5.95 9.67 -4.18
CA LEU A 149 -5.65 8.38 -4.80
C LEU A 149 -5.52 8.55 -6.31
N ARG A 150 -4.34 8.24 -6.85
CA ARG A 150 -4.15 8.16 -8.31
C ARG A 150 -4.29 6.71 -8.77
N PRO A 151 -5.24 6.38 -9.65
CA PRO A 151 -5.40 5.01 -10.13
C PRO A 151 -4.21 4.64 -11.02
N VAL A 152 -3.71 3.42 -10.87
CA VAL A 152 -2.64 2.88 -11.72
C VAL A 152 -3.05 1.61 -12.43
N GLU A 153 -3.81 0.74 -11.78
CA GLU A 153 -4.22 -0.54 -12.34
C GLU A 153 -5.60 -0.94 -11.85
N GLY A 154 -6.44 -1.42 -12.77
CA GLY A 154 -7.69 -2.10 -12.47
C GLY A 154 -7.55 -3.60 -12.66
N TYR A 155 -8.36 -4.37 -11.93
CA TYR A 155 -8.38 -5.81 -11.96
C TYR A 155 -9.81 -6.31 -12.07
N THR A 156 -10.10 -7.14 -13.07
CA THR A 156 -11.41 -7.80 -13.25
C THR A 156 -11.58 -8.98 -12.29
N SER A 157 -12.78 -9.60 -12.27
CA SER A 157 -13.05 -10.82 -11.49
C SER A 157 -12.13 -11.99 -11.84
N ASP A 158 -11.71 -12.09 -13.10
CA ASP A 158 -10.78 -13.09 -13.61
C ASP A 158 -9.31 -12.63 -13.53
N GLN A 159 -9.03 -11.56 -12.76
CA GLN A 159 -7.70 -11.00 -12.50
C GLN A 159 -6.99 -10.48 -13.75
N GLN A 160 -7.73 -10.11 -14.80
CA GLN A 160 -7.17 -9.40 -15.94
C GLN A 160 -6.82 -7.97 -15.55
N LEU A 161 -5.64 -7.54 -15.98
CA LEU A 161 -5.10 -6.22 -15.74
C LEU A 161 -5.71 -5.20 -16.71
N ILE A 162 -6.15 -4.07 -16.16
CA ILE A 162 -6.56 -2.87 -16.88
C ILE A 162 -5.56 -1.78 -16.53
N ASP A 163 -4.86 -1.22 -17.52
CA ASP A 163 -3.94 -0.11 -17.28
C ASP A 163 -4.74 1.18 -17.08
N LEU A 164 -4.63 1.78 -15.89
CA LEU A 164 -5.33 3.01 -15.53
C LEU A 164 -4.38 4.21 -15.42
N ARG A 165 -3.10 4.04 -15.74
CA ARG A 165 -2.14 5.14 -15.70
C ARG A 165 -2.57 6.26 -16.66
N GLY A 166 -2.65 7.48 -16.14
CA GLY A 166 -3.13 8.66 -16.88
C GLY A 166 -4.64 8.85 -16.86
N GLN A 167 -5.41 7.98 -16.21
CA GLN A 167 -6.82 8.22 -15.90
C GLN A 167 -6.93 9.02 -14.61
N THR A 168 -7.87 9.97 -14.56
CA THR A 168 -8.20 10.70 -13.34
C THR A 168 -9.25 9.89 -12.56
N ALA A 169 -8.98 9.58 -11.29
CA ALA A 169 -10.05 9.05 -10.42
C ALA A 169 -11.04 10.19 -10.13
N HIS A 170 -12.25 10.10 -10.68
CA HIS A 170 -13.36 10.89 -10.18
C HIS A 170 -13.76 10.31 -8.83
N ALA A 171 -13.62 11.09 -7.76
CA ALA A 171 -14.14 10.72 -6.45
C ALA A 171 -15.66 10.81 -6.49
N ASP A 172 -16.34 9.67 -6.47
CA ASP A 172 -17.76 9.63 -6.15
C ASP A 172 -17.94 10.02 -4.67
N HIS A 173 -18.78 11.03 -4.45
CA HIS A 173 -19.18 11.59 -3.14
C HIS A 173 -20.13 10.66 -2.39
#